data_AF-A0A428RDZ5-F1
#
_entry.id   AF-A0A428RDZ5-F1
#
_cell.length_a   1.000
_cell.length_b   1.000
_cell.length_c   1.000
_cell.angle_alpha   90.00
_cell.angle_beta   90.00
_cell.angle_gamma   90.00
#
_symmetry.space_group_name_H-M   'P 1'
#
loop_
_entity.id
_entity.type
_entity.pdbx_description
1 polymer ?
#
loop_
_entity_poly.entity_id
_entity_poly.type
_entity_poly.pdbx_seq_one_letter_code
_entity_poly.pdbx_strand_id
1 'polypeptide(L)'
;MAIITNGGMSEKTSNGNGVRSLTEARLHTRASSLLITHVNKVELDDELVSIDQYVLTDLAHAVMLTRTGIFEAKHGQSMVKALLDLRAGDTAPMLASKAEVGTLGLQIENYLEHAVGPRGRDIQRARSRIDQKATNWRLINRASMTEVIRQLVALGSQLLATADRYAGALMPGYTHLQHSQPTTIDHYLNAHYWSVSRNLSRLFEAYDRLNLSPLGGAAYSGTSWPIDRSATAKYLGFDRPVYNARDAGFASLDMGAEIASVLASTLSGISRLASDLNYWSSSEVGLVQIHASLCGTSSMMPQKRNPMVLERIRGLTGSAVGWSASQLGAMHTATSTDVDQSYIHNLLPGQCAETAGAIALLCEVIATAQFDLAAMRKSSGQHWSTASAVADALVTSHGLSFRHAHESVAQLVASHERAGVRSGDLRLDLITDPALKEYSHSQIQDILDPENFVASRISSGGTSVVARDHLAAIAKTDLLDMEGKLQYRIQHVTEGVNQLLQDAHSIVEQSL
;
A
#
# COMPACT_ATOMS: atom_id res chain seq x y z
N MET A 1 -52.35 -21.24 -5.79
CA MET A 1 -52.27 -22.52 -5.06
C MET A 1 -50.81 -22.70 -4.68
N ALA A 2 -50.36 -22.69 -3.42
CA ALA A 2 -51.02 -23.08 -2.19
C ALA A 2 -50.88 -22.02 -1.09
N ILE A 3 -51.94 -21.96 -0.31
CA ILE A 3 -52.09 -21.23 0.96
C ILE A 3 -51.27 -21.98 2.01
N ILE A 4 -50.40 -21.29 2.74
CA ILE A 4 -49.93 -21.77 4.04
C ILE A 4 -50.32 -20.74 5.09
N THR A 5 -51.07 -21.25 6.03
CA THR A 5 -51.92 -20.60 7.02
C THR A 5 -51.14 -19.98 8.17
N ASN A 6 -51.65 -18.83 8.63
CA ASN A 6 -51.37 -18.24 9.94
C ASN A 6 -51.50 -19.27 11.06
N GLY A 7 -50.39 -19.58 11.72
CA GLY A 7 -50.34 -20.23 13.03
C GLY A 7 -49.85 -19.23 14.05
N GLY A 8 -50.77 -18.61 14.78
CA GLY A 8 -50.44 -17.82 15.95
C GLY A 8 -49.81 -18.72 17.02
N MET A 9 -48.54 -18.50 17.32
CA MET A 9 -47.93 -18.94 18.56
C MET A 9 -47.68 -17.71 19.41
N SER A 10 -48.43 -17.59 20.49
CA SER A 10 -48.06 -16.71 21.60
C SER A 10 -46.72 -17.22 22.15
N GLU A 11 -45.64 -16.52 21.83
CA GLU A 11 -44.40 -16.68 22.58
C GLU A 11 -44.68 -16.21 24.01
N LYS A 12 -44.84 -17.20 24.89
CA LYS A 12 -44.73 -17.00 26.33
C LYS A 12 -43.40 -16.31 26.58
N THR A 13 -43.48 -15.09 27.08
CA THR A 13 -42.39 -14.33 27.67
C THR A 13 -41.73 -15.17 28.75
N SER A 14 -40.62 -15.83 28.41
CA SER A 14 -39.70 -16.35 29.40
C SER A 14 -39.05 -15.14 30.08
N ASN A 15 -39.50 -14.87 31.31
CA ASN A 15 -38.80 -14.03 32.27
C ASN A 15 -37.46 -14.69 32.62
N GLY A 16 -36.49 -14.58 31.72
CA GLY A 16 -35.08 -14.74 32.02
C GLY A 16 -34.51 -13.35 32.30
N ASN A 17 -33.81 -13.20 33.42
CA ASN A 17 -32.99 -12.03 33.78
C ASN A 17 -31.80 -11.85 32.79
N GLY A 18 -32.06 -11.83 31.49
CA GLY A 18 -31.09 -11.45 30.48
C GLY A 18 -30.98 -9.93 30.44
N VAL A 19 -29.75 -9.42 30.55
CA VAL A 19 -29.45 -7.99 30.36
C VAL A 19 -30.04 -7.56 29.01
N ARG A 20 -31.01 -6.62 29.04
CA ARG A 20 -31.57 -6.03 27.81
C ARG A 20 -30.47 -5.26 27.08
N SER A 21 -30.31 -5.51 25.78
CA SER A 21 -29.38 -4.71 24.96
C SER A 21 -29.82 -3.24 24.90
N LEU A 22 -28.88 -2.33 24.59
CA LEU A 22 -29.17 -0.90 24.41
C LEU A 22 -30.33 -0.67 23.42
N THR A 23 -30.35 -1.44 22.34
CA THR A 23 -31.38 -1.39 21.29
C THR A 23 -32.73 -1.89 21.81
N GLU A 24 -32.76 -3.01 22.53
CA GLU A 24 -33.99 -3.56 23.14
C GLU A 24 -34.59 -2.61 24.18
N ALA A 25 -33.73 -1.93 24.95
CA ALA A 25 -34.18 -0.97 25.95
C ALA A 25 -34.93 0.21 25.32
N ARG A 26 -34.48 0.67 24.13
CA ARG A 26 -35.07 1.82 23.42
C ARG A 26 -36.25 1.44 22.53
N LEU A 27 -36.15 0.32 21.80
CA LEU A 27 -37.12 -0.08 20.78
C LEU A 27 -38.14 -1.11 21.27
N HIS A 28 -37.98 -1.62 22.50
CA HIS A 28 -38.84 -2.63 23.12
C HIS A 28 -38.99 -3.92 22.30
N THR A 29 -38.06 -4.18 21.38
CA THR A 29 -38.02 -5.38 20.54
C THR A 29 -36.59 -5.84 20.33
N ARG A 30 -36.39 -7.15 20.17
CA ARG A 30 -35.08 -7.73 19.87
C ARG A 30 -34.71 -7.47 18.42
N ALA A 31 -33.41 -7.39 18.15
CA ALA A 31 -32.90 -7.43 16.78
C ALA A 31 -33.33 -8.74 16.10
N SER A 32 -33.70 -8.68 14.82
CA SER A 32 -33.99 -9.90 14.06
C SER A 32 -32.73 -10.74 13.88
N SER A 33 -32.88 -12.06 13.79
CA SER A 33 -31.76 -12.97 13.53
C SER A 33 -31.03 -12.64 12.22
N LEU A 34 -31.76 -12.14 11.21
CA LEU A 34 -31.18 -11.70 9.93
C LEU A 34 -30.30 -10.46 10.09
N LEU A 35 -30.74 -9.47 10.88
CA LEU A 35 -29.93 -8.28 11.16
C LEU A 35 -28.65 -8.66 11.92
N ILE A 36 -28.78 -9.55 12.92
CA ILE A 36 -27.63 -10.03 13.69
C ILE A 36 -26.64 -10.75 12.77
N THR A 37 -27.12 -11.64 11.91
CA THR A 37 -26.26 -12.46 11.04
C THR A 37 -25.58 -11.66 9.93
N HIS A 38 -26.30 -10.74 9.28
CA HIS A 38 -25.82 -10.07 8.08
C HIS A 38 -25.27 -8.66 8.30
N VAL A 39 -25.44 -8.09 9.50
CA VAL A 39 -24.92 -6.76 9.84
C VAL A 39 -24.06 -6.84 11.08
N ASN A 40 -24.63 -7.14 12.26
CA ASN A 40 -23.88 -7.06 13.52
C ASN A 40 -22.69 -8.02 13.56
N LYS A 41 -22.88 -9.28 13.10
CA LYS A 41 -21.82 -10.27 13.09
C LYS A 41 -20.72 -9.90 12.09
N VAL A 42 -21.08 -9.40 10.91
CA VAL A 42 -20.11 -8.99 9.89
C VAL A 42 -19.27 -7.82 10.41
N GLU A 43 -19.91 -6.78 10.94
CA GLU A 43 -19.19 -5.65 11.53
C GLU A 43 -18.32 -6.07 12.71
N LEU A 44 -18.81 -6.94 13.60
CA LEU A 44 -18.02 -7.42 14.73
C LEU A 44 -16.81 -8.23 14.27
N ASP A 45 -16.97 -9.14 13.30
CA ASP A 45 -15.86 -9.93 12.75
C ASP A 45 -14.79 -9.02 12.12
N ASP A 46 -15.20 -7.96 11.40
CA ASP A 46 -14.30 -6.96 10.83
C ASP A 46 -13.58 -6.13 11.91
N GLU A 47 -14.27 -5.76 13.00
CA GLU A 47 -13.68 -4.96 14.07
C GLU A 47 -12.73 -5.76 14.97
N LEU A 48 -13.00 -7.07 15.15
CA LEU A 48 -12.20 -7.95 16.01
C LEU A 48 -10.74 -8.07 15.58
N VAL A 49 -10.43 -7.90 14.29
CA VAL A 49 -9.03 -7.89 13.83
C VAL A 49 -8.24 -6.68 14.32
N SER A 50 -8.92 -5.68 14.91
CA SER A 50 -8.38 -4.40 15.34
C SER A 50 -8.64 -4.09 16.82
N ILE A 51 -8.70 -5.15 17.63
CA ILE A 51 -9.13 -5.09 19.03
C ILE A 51 -8.26 -4.16 19.89
N ASP A 52 -6.94 -4.14 19.66
CA ASP A 52 -6.02 -3.29 20.42
C ASP A 52 -6.29 -1.79 20.15
N GLN A 53 -6.61 -1.40 18.91
CA GLN A 53 -6.95 -0.01 18.59
C GLN A 53 -8.21 0.45 19.32
N TYR A 54 -9.24 -0.42 19.42
CA TYR A 54 -10.46 -0.10 20.17
C TYR A 54 -10.18 0.06 21.67
N VAL A 55 -9.38 -0.84 22.25
CA VAL A 55 -9.02 -0.76 23.67
C VAL A 55 -8.16 0.48 23.96
N LEU A 56 -7.21 0.83 23.07
CA LEU A 56 -6.41 2.04 23.21
C LEU A 56 -7.26 3.32 23.11
N THR A 57 -8.22 3.38 22.19
CA THR A 57 -9.17 4.49 22.08
C THR A 57 -9.97 4.68 23.37
N ASP A 58 -10.46 3.60 23.96
CA ASP A 58 -11.20 3.64 25.22
C ASP A 58 -10.31 3.99 26.41
N LEU A 59 -9.07 3.50 26.44
CA LEU A 59 -8.08 3.82 27.47
C LEU A 59 -7.71 5.31 27.43
N ALA A 60 -7.42 5.85 26.24
CA ALA A 60 -7.13 7.28 26.06
C ALA A 60 -8.30 8.15 26.53
N HIS A 61 -9.53 7.75 26.22
CA HIS A 61 -10.74 8.44 26.67
C HIS A 61 -10.89 8.39 28.19
N ALA A 62 -10.76 7.21 28.81
CA ALA A 62 -10.88 7.04 30.25
C ALA A 62 -9.80 7.82 31.03
N VAL A 63 -8.55 7.81 30.55
CA VAL A 63 -7.46 8.61 31.12
C VAL A 63 -7.79 10.11 31.03
N MET A 64 -8.27 10.59 29.89
CA MET A 64 -8.66 11.99 29.70
C MET A 64 -9.82 12.39 30.62
N LEU A 65 -10.89 11.56 30.70
CA LEU A 65 -12.04 11.84 31.57
C LEU A 65 -11.63 11.89 33.06
N THR A 66 -10.66 11.06 33.45
CA THR A 66 -10.12 11.07 34.82
C THR A 66 -9.30 12.33 35.10
N ARG A 67 -8.40 12.71 34.19
CA ARG A 67 -7.53 13.88 34.35
C ARG A 67 -8.28 15.22 34.31
N THR A 68 -9.38 15.28 33.56
CA THR A 68 -10.26 16.46 33.49
C THR A 68 -11.24 16.53 34.66
N GLY A 69 -11.27 15.53 35.55
CA GLY A 69 -12.19 15.47 36.69
C GLY A 69 -13.64 15.15 36.32
N ILE A 70 -13.92 14.76 35.07
CA ILE A 70 -15.25 14.30 34.64
C ILE A 70 -15.57 12.94 35.28
N PHE A 71 -14.56 12.08 35.42
CA PHE A 71 -14.59 10.95 36.32
C PHE A 71 -14.05 11.33 37.69
N GLU A 72 -14.80 10.98 38.73
CA GLU A 72 -14.28 10.96 40.11
C GLU A 72 -13.05 10.03 40.16
N ALA A 73 -12.02 10.40 40.92
CA ALA A 73 -10.73 9.71 40.93
C ALA A 73 -10.84 8.19 41.08
N LYS A 74 -11.62 7.71 42.06
CA LYS A 74 -11.82 6.27 42.30
C LYS A 74 -12.53 5.57 41.14
N HIS A 75 -13.49 6.23 40.51
CA HIS A 75 -14.19 5.65 39.36
C HIS A 75 -13.27 5.59 38.13
N GLY A 76 -12.56 6.69 37.85
CA GLY A 76 -11.57 6.75 36.79
C GLY A 76 -10.50 5.69 36.92
N GLN A 77 -9.98 5.48 38.14
CA GLN A 77 -9.06 4.40 38.45
C GLN A 77 -9.61 3.02 38.08
N SER A 78 -10.83 2.68 38.51
CA SER A 78 -11.43 1.38 38.20
C SER A 78 -11.63 1.18 36.69
N MET A 79 -12.02 2.22 35.96
CA MET A 79 -12.18 2.18 34.50
C MET A 79 -10.84 1.93 33.78
N VAL A 80 -9.82 2.72 34.14
CA VAL A 80 -8.48 2.61 33.56
C VAL A 80 -7.87 1.25 33.88
N LYS A 81 -8.00 0.77 35.12
CA LYS A 81 -7.51 -0.56 35.51
C LYS A 81 -8.19 -1.66 34.69
N ALA A 82 -9.52 -1.63 34.55
CA ALA A 82 -10.24 -2.64 33.79
C ALA A 82 -9.81 -2.67 32.31
N LEU A 83 -9.54 -1.51 31.70
CA LEU A 83 -9.04 -1.43 30.32
C LEU A 83 -7.59 -1.93 30.19
N LEU A 84 -6.73 -1.66 31.17
CA LEU A 84 -5.37 -2.23 31.21
C LEU A 84 -5.41 -3.76 31.37
N ASP A 85 -6.26 -4.27 32.27
CA ASP A 85 -6.46 -5.71 32.47
C ASP A 85 -6.99 -6.37 31.18
N LEU A 86 -7.96 -5.74 30.51
CA LEU A 86 -8.51 -6.19 29.22
C LEU A 86 -7.45 -6.28 28.12
N ARG A 87 -6.56 -5.29 28.07
CA ARG A 87 -5.45 -5.25 27.11
C ARG A 87 -4.36 -6.29 27.40
N ALA A 88 -4.10 -6.58 28.68
CA ALA A 88 -3.09 -7.56 29.09
C ALA A 88 -3.58 -9.01 28.96
N GLY A 89 -4.89 -9.24 28.97
CA GLY A 89 -5.52 -10.54 28.81
C GLY A 89 -5.66 -11.00 27.35
N ASP A 90 -6.29 -12.16 27.16
CA ASP A 90 -6.70 -12.64 25.84
C ASP A 90 -8.01 -11.93 25.42
N THR A 91 -7.86 -10.75 24.83
CA THR A 91 -8.96 -9.80 24.63
C THR A 91 -10.05 -10.35 23.70
N ALA A 92 -9.69 -11.13 22.68
CA ALA A 92 -10.65 -11.58 21.67
C ALA A 92 -11.72 -12.53 22.26
N PRO A 93 -11.38 -13.60 22.99
CA PRO A 93 -12.38 -14.42 23.69
C PRO A 93 -13.17 -13.64 24.76
N MET A 94 -12.56 -12.62 25.38
CA MET A 94 -13.22 -11.80 26.40
C MET A 94 -14.32 -10.89 25.82
N LEU A 95 -14.18 -10.45 24.56
CA LEU A 95 -15.11 -9.52 23.90
C LEU A 95 -16.00 -10.17 22.82
N ALA A 96 -15.53 -11.21 22.13
CA ALA A 96 -16.20 -11.83 20.98
C ALA A 96 -17.31 -12.82 21.35
N SER A 97 -18.02 -12.60 22.46
CA SER A 97 -18.90 -13.63 23.03
C SER A 97 -20.28 -13.72 22.37
N LYS A 98 -20.84 -12.61 21.86
CA LYS A 98 -22.25 -12.52 21.42
C LYS A 98 -22.49 -11.41 20.37
N ALA A 99 -22.76 -11.77 19.11
CA ALA A 99 -23.09 -10.81 18.05
C ALA A 99 -24.41 -10.04 18.30
N GLU A 100 -25.26 -10.56 19.19
CA GLU A 100 -26.50 -9.93 19.66
C GLU A 100 -26.25 -8.64 20.46
N VAL A 101 -25.07 -8.51 21.08
CA VAL A 101 -24.65 -7.29 21.79
C VAL A 101 -24.28 -6.18 20.79
N GLY A 102 -23.81 -6.54 19.60
CA GLY A 102 -23.45 -5.61 18.52
C GLY A 102 -21.93 -5.46 18.33
N THR A 103 -21.53 -4.26 17.90
CA THR A 103 -20.14 -3.89 17.57
C THR A 103 -19.19 -4.02 18.75
N LEU A 104 -17.88 -4.05 18.47
CA LEU A 104 -16.82 -4.22 19.45
C LEU A 104 -16.86 -3.14 20.56
N GLY A 105 -17.23 -1.91 20.24
CA GLY A 105 -17.43 -0.86 21.24
C GLY A 105 -18.50 -1.20 22.30
N LEU A 106 -19.59 -1.87 21.89
CA LEU A 106 -20.61 -2.36 22.83
C LEU A 106 -20.12 -3.58 23.62
N GLN A 107 -19.28 -4.42 23.02
CA GLN A 107 -18.63 -5.52 23.75
C GLN A 107 -17.73 -5.00 24.87
N ILE A 108 -16.92 -3.96 24.60
CA ILE A 108 -16.05 -3.32 25.60
C ILE A 108 -16.89 -2.66 26.70
N GLU A 109 -17.94 -1.91 26.34
CA GLU A 109 -18.86 -1.33 27.33
C GLU A 109 -19.48 -2.40 28.24
N ASN A 110 -19.93 -3.51 27.66
CA ASN A 110 -20.48 -4.63 28.41
C ASN A 110 -19.42 -5.27 29.32
N TYR A 111 -18.19 -5.45 28.85
CA TYR A 111 -17.07 -5.90 29.69
C TYR A 111 -16.82 -4.96 30.87
N LEU A 112 -16.78 -3.64 30.63
CA LEU A 112 -16.55 -2.64 31.68
C LEU A 112 -17.69 -2.61 32.69
N GLU A 113 -18.93 -2.82 32.27
CA GLU A 113 -20.06 -2.97 33.20
C GLU A 113 -19.90 -4.21 34.10
N HIS A 114 -19.43 -5.34 33.56
CA HIS A 114 -19.18 -6.53 34.37
C HIS A 114 -18.01 -6.33 35.34
N ALA A 115 -16.96 -5.61 34.92
CA ALA A 115 -15.75 -5.40 35.72
C ALA A 115 -15.90 -4.30 36.79
N VAL A 116 -16.64 -3.22 36.48
CA VAL A 116 -16.73 -1.98 37.31
C VAL A 116 -18.14 -1.77 37.87
N GLY A 117 -19.11 -2.63 37.53
CA GLY A 117 -20.52 -2.48 37.86
C GLY A 117 -21.26 -1.52 36.92
N PRO A 118 -22.48 -1.07 37.25
CA PRO A 118 -23.32 -0.26 36.36
C PRO A 118 -22.65 1.03 35.84
N ARG A 119 -21.71 1.58 36.59
CA ARG A 119 -20.92 2.75 36.19
C ARG A 119 -19.89 2.46 35.09
N GLY A 120 -19.64 1.21 34.71
CA GLY A 120 -18.81 0.87 33.54
C GLY A 120 -19.33 1.51 32.24
N ARG A 121 -20.65 1.71 32.13
CA ARG A 121 -21.29 2.42 31.00
C ARG A 121 -20.97 3.91 30.95
N ASP A 122 -20.39 4.48 32.01
CA ASP A 122 -19.94 5.89 32.02
C ASP A 122 -18.81 6.14 31.01
N ILE A 123 -18.20 5.08 30.43
CA ILE A 123 -17.22 5.20 29.33
C ILE A 123 -17.75 6.01 28.13
N GLN A 124 -19.08 6.08 27.92
CA GLN A 124 -19.68 6.86 26.85
C GLN A 124 -19.85 8.35 27.16
N ARG A 125 -19.51 8.82 28.37
CA ARG A 125 -19.58 10.25 28.68
C ARG A 125 -18.73 11.05 27.68
N ALA A 126 -19.30 12.14 27.17
CA ALA A 126 -18.65 13.06 26.24
C ALA A 126 -18.24 12.49 24.87
N ARG A 127 -18.78 11.32 24.49
CA ARG A 127 -18.43 10.59 23.25
C ARG A 127 -19.68 10.01 22.56
N SER A 128 -19.57 9.63 21.30
CA SER A 128 -20.55 8.82 20.56
C SER A 128 -19.88 7.62 19.90
N ARG A 129 -20.69 6.69 19.38
CA ARG A 129 -20.20 5.65 18.48
C ARG A 129 -19.62 6.24 17.18
N ILE A 130 -20.10 7.39 16.75
CA ILE A 130 -19.68 8.04 15.50
C ILE A 130 -18.21 8.47 15.54
N ASP A 131 -17.83 9.30 16.51
CA ASP A 131 -16.43 9.73 16.64
C ASP A 131 -15.51 8.62 17.16
N GLN A 132 -16.02 7.70 17.99
CA GLN A 132 -15.27 6.51 18.42
C GLN A 132 -14.90 5.62 17.23
N LYS A 133 -15.88 5.23 16.39
CA LYS A 133 -15.65 4.35 15.23
C LYS A 133 -14.81 5.05 14.16
N ALA A 134 -15.04 6.33 13.89
CA ALA A 134 -14.16 7.12 13.02
C ALA A 134 -12.71 7.19 13.53
N THR A 135 -12.52 7.30 14.86
CA THR A 135 -11.17 7.25 15.47
C THR A 135 -10.51 5.91 15.23
N ASN A 136 -11.22 4.81 15.51
CA ASN A 136 -10.68 3.46 15.33
C ASN A 136 -10.32 3.18 13.87
N TRP A 137 -11.18 3.53 12.92
CA TRP A 137 -10.87 3.42 11.50
C TRP A 137 -9.60 4.15 11.09
N ARG A 138 -9.41 5.38 11.57
CA ARG A 138 -8.17 6.12 11.30
C ARG A 138 -6.95 5.43 11.90
N LEU A 139 -7.05 4.92 13.13
CA LEU A 139 -5.96 4.16 13.76
C LEU A 139 -5.60 2.89 12.99
N ILE A 140 -6.61 2.14 12.57
CA ILE A 140 -6.45 0.86 11.86
C ILE A 140 -5.83 1.12 10.49
N ASN A 141 -6.43 2.00 9.70
CA ASN A 141 -5.91 2.34 8.38
C ASN A 141 -4.52 2.97 8.46
N ARG A 142 -4.22 3.74 9.52
CA ARG A 142 -2.87 4.28 9.74
C ARG A 142 -1.87 3.16 9.96
N ALA A 143 -2.19 2.17 10.79
CA ALA A 143 -1.34 1.00 11.00
C ALA A 143 -1.17 0.18 9.71
N SER A 144 -2.27 -0.11 9.00
CA SER A 144 -2.26 -0.87 7.74
C SER A 144 -1.49 -0.15 6.63
N MET A 145 -1.62 1.17 6.51
CA MET A 145 -0.87 1.95 5.52
C MET A 145 0.61 2.08 5.89
N THR A 146 0.93 2.12 7.18
CA THR A 146 2.34 2.07 7.64
C THR A 146 3.01 0.76 7.23
N GLU A 147 2.29 -0.37 7.25
CA GLU A 147 2.78 -1.64 6.71
C GLU A 147 3.09 -1.55 5.22
N VAL A 148 2.17 -1.00 4.42
CA VAL A 148 2.38 -0.82 2.98
C VAL A 148 3.60 0.06 2.71
N ILE A 149 3.73 1.19 3.41
CA ILE A 149 4.89 2.09 3.28
C ILE A 149 6.19 1.34 3.60
N ARG A 150 6.22 0.57 4.69
CA ARG A 150 7.41 -0.19 5.09
C ARG A 150 7.80 -1.25 4.06
N GLN A 151 6.84 -2.00 3.52
CA GLN A 151 7.12 -2.94 2.44
C GLN A 151 7.62 -2.22 1.18
N LEU A 152 7.07 -1.05 0.87
CA LEU A 152 7.46 -0.28 -0.31
C LEU A 152 8.87 0.32 -0.18
N VAL A 153 9.25 0.77 1.02
CA VAL A 153 10.63 1.15 1.36
C VAL A 153 11.57 -0.05 1.19
N ALA A 154 11.18 -1.23 1.71
CA ALA A 154 11.97 -2.45 1.57
C ALA A 154 12.16 -2.85 0.09
N LEU A 155 11.12 -2.74 -0.74
CA LEU A 155 11.22 -2.95 -2.18
C LEU A 155 12.17 -1.92 -2.82
N GLY A 156 12.09 -0.64 -2.43
CA GLY A 156 13.01 0.40 -2.90
C GLY A 156 14.48 0.06 -2.60
N SER A 157 14.76 -0.35 -1.36
CA SER A 157 16.08 -0.83 -0.94
C SER A 157 16.54 -2.05 -1.76
N GLN A 158 15.66 -3.02 -1.95
CA GLN A 158 15.97 -4.24 -2.71
C GLN A 158 16.21 -3.97 -4.19
N LEU A 159 15.46 -3.03 -4.81
CA LEU A 159 15.69 -2.60 -6.20
C LEU A 159 17.08 -1.99 -6.37
N LEU A 160 17.49 -1.10 -5.46
CA LEU A 160 18.82 -0.47 -5.51
C LEU A 160 19.93 -1.48 -5.23
N ALA A 161 19.76 -2.36 -4.25
CA ALA A 161 20.73 -3.42 -3.96
C ALA A 161 20.89 -4.41 -5.14
N THR A 162 19.81 -4.77 -5.82
CA THR A 162 19.87 -5.60 -7.03
C THR A 162 20.45 -4.82 -8.21
N ALA A 163 20.17 -3.52 -8.33
CA ALA A 163 20.81 -2.66 -9.32
C ALA A 163 22.34 -2.66 -9.14
N ASP A 164 22.84 -2.43 -7.92
CA ASP A 164 24.27 -2.47 -7.61
C ASP A 164 24.91 -3.83 -7.94
N ARG A 165 24.20 -4.93 -7.68
CA ARG A 165 24.66 -6.30 -8.01
C ARG A 165 24.91 -6.49 -9.51
N TYR A 166 24.11 -5.84 -10.36
CA TYR A 166 24.18 -5.96 -11.81
C TYR A 166 24.66 -4.66 -12.48
N ALA A 167 25.44 -3.84 -11.76
CA ALA A 167 25.94 -2.57 -12.24
C ALA A 167 26.69 -2.71 -13.58
N GLY A 168 26.24 -1.97 -14.60
CA GLY A 168 26.84 -1.97 -15.92
C GLY A 168 26.54 -3.20 -16.78
N ALA A 169 25.81 -4.20 -16.28
CA ALA A 169 25.43 -5.37 -17.07
C ALA A 169 24.46 -4.97 -18.18
N LEU A 170 24.85 -5.21 -19.44
CA LEU A 170 24.06 -4.82 -20.61
C LEU A 170 22.70 -5.50 -20.66
N MET A 171 21.73 -4.75 -21.17
CA MET A 171 20.35 -5.16 -21.34
C MET A 171 19.72 -4.54 -22.60
N PRO A 172 18.90 -5.27 -23.38
CA PRO A 172 18.12 -4.66 -24.45
C PRO A 172 17.06 -3.71 -23.87
N GLY A 173 16.97 -2.50 -24.41
CA GLY A 173 15.85 -1.61 -24.15
C GLY A 173 14.69 -1.87 -25.11
N TYR A 174 13.46 -1.63 -24.64
CA TYR A 174 12.25 -1.90 -25.40
C TYR A 174 11.34 -0.67 -25.46
N THR A 175 10.77 -0.44 -26.65
CA THR A 175 9.61 0.43 -26.86
C THR A 175 8.68 -0.26 -27.84
N HIS A 176 7.37 -0.27 -27.60
CA HIS A 176 6.41 -1.07 -28.39
C HIS A 176 6.75 -2.58 -28.44
N LEU A 177 7.44 -3.09 -27.41
CA LEU A 177 8.04 -4.44 -27.39
C LEU A 177 8.98 -4.74 -28.56
N GLN A 178 9.52 -3.70 -29.21
CA GLN A 178 10.60 -3.80 -30.19
C GLN A 178 11.91 -3.34 -29.54
N HIS A 179 13.03 -3.89 -30.00
CA HIS A 179 14.36 -3.40 -29.63
C HIS A 179 14.45 -1.91 -29.94
N SER A 180 14.71 -1.14 -28.89
CA SER A 180 15.01 0.27 -28.97
C SER A 180 16.53 0.42 -28.84
N GLN A 181 17.01 1.16 -27.85
CA GLN A 181 18.43 1.32 -27.55
C GLN A 181 18.87 0.38 -26.42
N PRO A 182 20.11 -0.13 -26.41
CA PRO A 182 20.61 -0.88 -25.26
C PRO A 182 20.78 0.03 -24.04
N THR A 183 20.63 -0.58 -22.87
CA THR A 183 20.78 0.01 -21.54
C THR A 183 21.54 -0.98 -20.65
N THR A 184 21.53 -0.76 -19.34
CA THR A 184 22.02 -1.70 -18.35
C THR A 184 20.93 -2.07 -17.34
N ILE A 185 21.08 -3.23 -16.67
CA ILE A 185 20.12 -3.73 -15.69
C ILE A 185 19.97 -2.76 -14.51
N ASP A 186 21.07 -2.20 -14.02
CA ASP A 186 21.08 -1.20 -12.94
C ASP A 186 20.31 0.07 -13.31
N HIS A 187 20.48 0.57 -14.53
CA HIS A 187 19.72 1.72 -15.01
C HIS A 187 18.21 1.43 -15.07
N TYR A 188 17.83 0.24 -15.56
CA TYR A 188 16.43 -0.18 -15.61
C TYR A 188 15.80 -0.33 -14.21
N LEU A 189 16.49 -0.96 -13.26
CA LEU A 189 16.00 -1.13 -11.89
C LEU A 189 15.95 0.20 -11.13
N ASN A 190 16.91 1.10 -11.34
CA ASN A 190 16.87 2.46 -10.80
C ASN A 190 15.64 3.24 -11.30
N ALA A 191 15.24 3.06 -12.57
CA ALA A 191 14.01 3.68 -13.08
C ALA A 191 12.75 3.21 -12.33
N HIS A 192 12.71 1.93 -11.92
CA HIS A 192 11.62 1.40 -11.08
C HIS A 192 11.68 1.91 -9.64
N TYR A 193 12.86 2.15 -9.08
CA TYR A 193 13.00 2.83 -7.81
C TYR A 193 12.31 4.21 -7.82
N TRP A 194 12.47 5.00 -8.89
CA TRP A 194 11.78 6.29 -8.98
C TRP A 194 10.25 6.17 -9.04
N SER A 195 9.72 5.05 -9.53
CA SER A 195 8.29 4.74 -9.42
C SER A 195 7.89 4.46 -7.97
N VAL A 196 8.72 3.72 -7.23
CA VAL A 196 8.57 3.47 -5.78
C VAL A 196 8.59 4.78 -4.99
N SER A 197 9.59 5.64 -5.19
CA SER A 197 9.72 6.93 -4.51
C SER A 197 8.51 7.85 -4.68
N ARG A 198 7.97 7.95 -5.91
CA ARG A 198 6.73 8.73 -6.14
C ARG A 198 5.52 8.15 -5.41
N ASN A 199 5.41 6.83 -5.29
CA ASN A 199 4.31 6.21 -4.56
C ASN A 199 4.48 6.32 -3.04
N LEU A 200 5.72 6.27 -2.53
CA LEU A 200 6.01 6.59 -1.12
C LEU A 200 5.58 8.02 -0.79
N SER A 201 5.90 8.99 -1.66
CA SER A 201 5.47 10.38 -1.48
C SER A 201 3.95 10.51 -1.35
N ARG A 202 3.19 9.87 -2.25
CA ARG A 202 1.72 9.84 -2.19
C ARG A 202 1.18 9.20 -0.91
N LEU A 203 1.79 8.09 -0.47
CA LEU A 203 1.40 7.40 0.76
C LEU A 203 1.66 8.27 1.99
N PHE A 204 2.80 8.96 2.05
CA PHE A 204 3.09 9.90 3.15
C PHE A 204 2.15 11.09 3.16
N GLU A 205 1.82 11.66 1.99
CA GLU A 205 0.86 12.75 1.91
C GLU A 205 -0.53 12.30 2.39
N ALA A 206 -1.00 11.12 1.97
CA ALA A 206 -2.28 10.56 2.43
C ALA A 206 -2.25 10.24 3.94
N TYR A 207 -1.10 9.79 4.46
CA TYR A 207 -0.89 9.56 5.90
C TYR A 207 -1.16 10.82 6.71
N ASP A 208 -0.68 11.97 6.27
CA ASP A 208 -0.76 13.21 7.04
C ASP A 208 -2.21 13.68 7.20
N ARG A 209 -3.09 13.40 6.22
CA ARG A 209 -4.54 13.62 6.35
C ARG A 209 -5.20 12.55 7.22
N LEU A 210 -4.74 11.30 7.10
CA LEU A 210 -5.19 10.16 7.89
C LEU A 210 -4.96 10.36 9.39
N ASN A 211 -3.83 10.97 9.74
CA ASN A 211 -3.35 11.13 11.11
C ASN A 211 -3.97 12.31 11.90
N LEU A 212 -5.25 12.59 11.68
CA LEU A 212 -6.03 13.59 12.43
C LEU A 212 -7.09 12.92 13.30
N SER A 213 -7.21 13.32 14.57
CA SER A 213 -8.08 12.65 15.56
C SER A 213 -9.55 13.12 15.49
N PRO A 214 -10.51 12.20 15.30
CA PRO A 214 -11.94 12.48 15.42
C PRO A 214 -12.43 12.72 16.85
N LEU A 215 -11.82 12.02 17.81
CA LEU A 215 -12.39 11.84 19.15
C LEU A 215 -12.75 13.17 19.83
N GLY A 216 -13.92 13.20 20.46
CA GLY A 216 -14.51 14.40 21.06
C GLY A 216 -15.38 15.22 20.11
N GLY A 217 -15.51 14.81 18.84
CA GLY A 217 -16.60 15.29 17.96
C GLY A 217 -17.98 14.80 18.41
N ALA A 218 -18.02 13.77 19.27
CA ALA A 218 -19.22 13.09 19.75
C ALA A 218 -20.12 12.69 18.57
N ALA A 219 -21.43 12.93 18.68
CA ALA A 219 -22.36 12.53 17.63
C ALA A 219 -22.31 13.44 16.40
N TYR A 220 -22.08 14.75 16.58
CA TYR A 220 -22.19 15.74 15.50
C TYR A 220 -21.68 17.14 15.92
N SER A 221 -22.10 17.62 17.10
CA SER A 221 -21.91 19.02 17.53
C SER A 221 -20.83 19.18 18.59
N GLY A 222 -20.01 18.17 18.83
CA GLY A 222 -19.13 18.11 19.99
C GLY A 222 -19.92 17.81 21.26
N THR A 223 -19.43 18.31 22.40
CA THR A 223 -19.97 17.95 23.71
C THR A 223 -19.96 19.14 24.67
N SER A 224 -20.88 19.14 25.64
CA SER A 224 -20.94 20.14 26.72
C SER A 224 -19.96 19.87 27.86
N TRP A 225 -19.29 18.70 27.84
CA TRP A 225 -18.27 18.36 28.82
C TRP A 225 -16.93 19.03 28.47
N PRO A 226 -16.16 19.52 29.46
CA PRO A 226 -14.89 20.19 29.23
C PRO A 226 -13.76 19.18 28.96
N ILE A 227 -13.86 18.44 27.86
CA ILE A 227 -12.87 17.42 27.46
C ILE A 227 -11.60 18.05 26.86
N ASP A 228 -10.48 17.33 26.96
CA ASP A 228 -9.24 17.67 26.28
C ASP A 228 -9.01 16.77 25.06
N ARG A 229 -9.39 17.28 23.87
CA ARG A 229 -9.20 16.57 22.60
C ARG A 229 -7.73 16.49 22.18
N SER A 230 -6.90 17.44 22.60
CA SER A 230 -5.48 17.42 22.27
C SER A 230 -4.75 16.34 23.06
N ALA A 231 -5.13 16.11 24.32
CA ALA A 231 -4.59 15.00 25.11
C ALA A 231 -4.88 13.64 24.47
N THR A 232 -6.13 13.38 24.09
CA THR A 232 -6.48 12.10 23.43
C THR A 232 -5.84 11.95 22.06
N ALA A 233 -5.75 13.02 21.26
CA ALA A 233 -5.02 13.01 20.00
C ALA A 233 -3.55 12.61 20.21
N LYS A 234 -2.87 13.24 21.18
CA LYS A 234 -1.47 12.94 21.53
C LYS A 234 -1.29 11.49 21.99
N TYR A 235 -2.14 11.00 22.91
CA TYR A 235 -2.08 9.61 23.39
C TYR A 235 -2.18 8.58 22.28
N LEU A 236 -2.99 8.87 21.26
CA LEU A 236 -3.24 7.98 20.14
C LEU A 236 -2.29 8.25 18.97
N GLY A 237 -1.29 9.13 19.13
CA GLY A 237 -0.29 9.44 18.11
C GLY A 237 -0.84 10.19 16.88
N PHE A 238 -1.95 10.90 17.03
CA PHE A 238 -2.47 11.81 16.01
C PHE A 238 -1.76 13.17 16.12
N ASP A 239 -1.60 13.86 14.99
CA ASP A 239 -0.93 15.16 14.97
C ASP A 239 -1.76 16.25 15.65
N ARG A 240 -3.10 16.17 15.52
CA ARG A 240 -4.06 17.08 16.15
C ARG A 240 -5.49 16.56 16.02
N PRO A 241 -6.46 17.16 16.74
CA PRO A 241 -7.87 16.94 16.47
C PRO A 241 -8.30 17.46 15.09
N VAL A 242 -9.30 16.80 14.49
CA VAL A 242 -10.11 17.37 13.42
C VAL A 242 -10.86 18.59 13.96
N TYR A 243 -10.78 19.71 13.25
CA TYR A 243 -11.21 21.01 13.78
C TYR A 243 -12.72 21.09 14.01
N ASN A 244 -13.51 20.62 13.05
CA ASN A 244 -14.96 20.71 13.12
C ASN A 244 -15.55 19.40 13.66
N ALA A 245 -16.45 19.46 14.64
CA ALA A 245 -17.01 18.25 15.26
C ALA A 245 -17.90 17.43 14.32
N ARG A 246 -18.58 18.08 13.37
CA ARG A 246 -19.35 17.39 12.33
C ARG A 246 -18.42 16.66 11.38
N ASP A 247 -17.36 17.35 10.96
CA ASP A 247 -16.30 16.80 10.10
C ASP A 247 -15.63 15.62 10.78
N ALA A 248 -15.32 15.70 12.08
CA ALA A 248 -14.64 14.65 12.83
C ALA A 248 -15.30 13.27 12.72
N GLY A 249 -16.64 13.20 12.67
CA GLY A 249 -17.38 11.94 12.54
C GLY A 249 -17.35 11.34 11.13
N PHE A 250 -18.42 10.64 10.75
CA PHE A 250 -18.53 10.00 9.43
C PHE A 250 -18.81 10.98 8.27
N ALA A 251 -18.97 12.29 8.54
CA ALA A 251 -19.18 13.25 7.48
C ALA A 251 -17.93 13.53 6.61
N SER A 252 -16.73 13.06 7.01
CA SER A 252 -15.43 13.34 6.35
C SER A 252 -14.61 12.08 6.00
N LEU A 253 -15.25 11.05 5.46
CA LEU A 253 -14.53 9.82 5.06
C LEU A 253 -13.95 9.84 3.65
N ASP A 254 -13.64 11.03 3.11
CA ASP A 254 -12.98 11.22 1.82
C ASP A 254 -11.64 10.49 1.69
N MET A 255 -10.98 10.28 2.83
CA MET A 255 -9.73 9.56 2.90
C MET A 255 -9.82 8.09 2.50
N GLY A 256 -10.99 7.45 2.62
CA GLY A 256 -11.13 6.05 2.18
C GLY A 256 -10.90 5.92 0.67
N ALA A 257 -11.46 6.84 -0.11
CA ALA A 257 -11.26 6.91 -1.54
C ALA A 257 -9.81 7.27 -1.91
N GLU A 258 -9.20 8.20 -1.16
CA GLU A 258 -7.80 8.59 -1.33
C GLU A 258 -6.85 7.43 -1.07
N ILE A 259 -6.98 6.74 0.07
CA ILE A 259 -6.16 5.56 0.41
C ILE A 259 -6.28 4.51 -0.69
N ALA A 260 -7.50 4.14 -1.07
CA ALA A 260 -7.73 3.16 -2.13
C ALA A 260 -7.09 3.58 -3.47
N SER A 261 -7.11 4.86 -3.81
CA SER A 261 -6.48 5.40 -5.03
C SER A 261 -4.95 5.30 -4.99
N VAL A 262 -4.34 5.60 -3.83
CA VAL A 262 -2.89 5.51 -3.64
C VAL A 262 -2.43 4.04 -3.63
N LEU A 263 -3.20 3.13 -3.03
CA LEU A 263 -2.94 1.68 -3.11
C LEU A 263 -2.99 1.19 -4.56
N ALA A 264 -4.02 1.57 -5.33
CA ALA A 264 -4.14 1.22 -6.75
C ALA A 264 -2.98 1.75 -7.59
N SER A 265 -2.53 2.98 -7.31
CA SER A 265 -1.35 3.59 -7.96
C SER A 265 -0.07 2.84 -7.63
N THR A 266 0.10 2.41 -6.37
CA THR A 266 1.24 1.61 -5.92
C THR A 266 1.27 0.25 -6.60
N LEU A 267 0.14 -0.46 -6.61
CA LEU A 267 -0.03 -1.75 -7.29
C LEU A 267 0.24 -1.63 -8.79
N SER A 268 -0.28 -0.58 -9.44
CA SER A 268 -0.01 -0.30 -10.85
C SER A 268 1.49 -0.08 -11.12
N GLY A 269 2.17 0.66 -10.23
CA GLY A 269 3.61 0.89 -10.30
C GLY A 269 4.41 -0.40 -10.29
N ILE A 270 4.15 -1.29 -9.32
CA ILE A 270 4.88 -2.56 -9.19
C ILE A 270 4.48 -3.59 -10.26
N SER A 271 3.24 -3.53 -10.74
CA SER A 271 2.70 -4.42 -11.77
C SER A 271 3.38 -4.24 -13.13
N ARG A 272 3.89 -3.04 -13.42
CA ARG A 272 4.69 -2.78 -14.63
C ARG A 272 5.97 -3.60 -14.63
N LEU A 273 6.74 -3.57 -13.52
CA LEU A 273 7.92 -4.43 -13.36
C LEU A 273 7.57 -5.91 -13.39
N ALA A 274 6.50 -6.31 -12.69
CA ALA A 274 6.03 -7.69 -12.73
C ALA A 274 5.65 -8.16 -14.14
N SER A 275 5.10 -7.26 -14.98
CA SER A 275 4.73 -7.56 -16.36
C SER A 275 5.96 -7.75 -17.25
N ASP A 276 6.97 -6.89 -17.10
CA ASP A 276 8.24 -7.02 -17.84
C ASP A 276 8.96 -8.32 -17.46
N LEU A 277 9.07 -8.62 -16.16
CA LEU A 277 9.66 -9.88 -15.67
C LEU A 277 8.88 -11.10 -16.16
N ASN A 278 7.54 -11.01 -16.21
CA ASN A 278 6.71 -12.10 -16.71
C ASN A 278 6.99 -12.37 -18.18
N TYR A 279 7.07 -11.32 -19.00
CA TYR A 279 7.43 -11.41 -20.42
C TYR A 279 8.86 -11.96 -20.61
N TRP A 280 9.84 -11.44 -19.87
CA TRP A 280 11.25 -11.87 -19.96
C TRP A 280 11.51 -13.29 -19.48
N SER A 281 10.65 -13.81 -18.60
CA SER A 281 10.71 -15.19 -18.13
C SER A 281 10.00 -16.21 -19.03
N SER A 282 9.36 -15.76 -20.11
CA SER A 282 8.77 -16.68 -21.09
C SER A 282 9.83 -17.54 -21.79
N SER A 283 9.43 -18.72 -22.25
CA SER A 283 10.29 -19.67 -22.97
C SER A 283 10.89 -19.07 -24.24
N GLU A 284 10.15 -18.18 -24.90
CA GLU A 284 10.56 -17.54 -26.15
C GLU A 284 11.58 -16.42 -25.94
N VAL A 285 11.52 -15.74 -24.79
CA VAL A 285 12.38 -14.57 -24.50
C VAL A 285 13.60 -14.98 -23.67
N GLY A 286 13.40 -15.74 -22.59
CA GLY A 286 14.48 -16.38 -21.83
C GLY A 286 15.54 -15.43 -21.25
N LEU A 287 15.19 -14.19 -20.91
CA LEU A 287 16.15 -13.20 -20.39
C LEU A 287 16.26 -13.23 -18.86
N VAL A 288 15.22 -13.70 -18.16
CA VAL A 288 15.17 -13.76 -16.70
C VAL A 288 14.58 -15.09 -16.24
N GLN A 289 15.16 -15.67 -15.19
CA GLN A 289 14.57 -16.81 -14.50
C GLN A 289 14.07 -16.41 -13.10
N ILE A 290 12.76 -16.56 -12.88
CA ILE A 290 12.12 -16.33 -11.58
C ILE A 290 12.40 -17.51 -10.66
N HIS A 291 12.83 -17.27 -9.42
CA HIS A 291 13.20 -18.32 -8.46
C HIS A 291 12.09 -19.36 -8.24
N ALA A 292 12.47 -20.64 -8.06
CA ALA A 292 11.54 -21.76 -8.11
C ALA A 292 10.52 -21.75 -6.97
N SER A 293 10.88 -21.22 -5.79
CA SER A 293 9.97 -21.05 -4.65
C SER A 293 8.79 -20.12 -4.94
N LEU A 294 8.93 -19.26 -5.95
CA LEU A 294 7.93 -18.27 -6.36
C LEU A 294 7.15 -18.70 -7.61
N CYS A 295 7.37 -19.94 -8.05
CA CYS A 295 6.70 -20.52 -9.19
C CYS A 295 5.75 -21.65 -8.77
N GLY A 296 4.66 -21.81 -9.51
CA GLY A 296 3.90 -23.06 -9.52
C GLY A 296 4.31 -23.95 -10.69
N THR A 297 3.78 -25.17 -10.71
CA THR A 297 3.92 -26.09 -11.83
C THR A 297 2.56 -26.54 -12.37
N SER A 298 2.54 -27.13 -13.56
CA SER A 298 1.33 -27.76 -14.11
C SER A 298 1.18 -29.18 -13.55
N SER A 299 -0.05 -29.57 -13.24
CA SER A 299 -0.38 -30.95 -12.86
C SER A 299 -0.15 -31.98 -13.99
N MET A 300 -0.06 -31.55 -15.25
CA MET A 300 0.07 -32.42 -16.43
C MET A 300 1.41 -32.25 -17.17
N MET A 301 1.97 -31.04 -17.17
CA MET A 301 3.19 -30.71 -17.92
C MET A 301 4.38 -30.53 -16.98
N PRO A 302 5.25 -31.55 -16.81
CA PRO A 302 6.31 -31.54 -15.79
C PRO A 302 7.40 -30.47 -16.05
N GLN A 303 7.56 -30.01 -17.29
CA GLN A 303 8.51 -28.96 -17.66
C GLN A 303 8.03 -27.54 -17.32
N LYS A 304 6.74 -27.35 -16.97
CA LYS A 304 6.14 -26.01 -16.88
C LYS A 304 6.52 -25.33 -15.56
N ARG A 305 7.21 -24.19 -15.65
CA ARG A 305 7.51 -23.27 -14.54
C ARG A 305 6.64 -22.02 -14.68
N ASN A 306 5.60 -21.90 -13.87
CA ASN A 306 4.65 -20.79 -13.93
C ASN A 306 5.06 -19.70 -12.94
N PRO A 307 5.39 -18.47 -13.37
CA PRO A 307 5.68 -17.35 -12.47
C PRO A 307 4.39 -16.79 -11.85
N MET A 308 3.64 -17.64 -11.12
CA MET A 308 2.33 -17.33 -10.53
C MET A 308 2.38 -16.10 -9.62
N VAL A 309 3.52 -15.85 -8.98
CA VAL A 309 3.74 -14.63 -8.19
C VAL A 309 3.50 -13.35 -9.01
N LEU A 310 3.98 -13.29 -10.25
CA LEU A 310 3.86 -12.12 -11.13
C LEU A 310 2.42 -11.98 -11.63
N GLU A 311 1.77 -13.10 -11.95
CA GLU A 311 0.36 -13.13 -12.34
C GLU A 311 -0.55 -12.69 -11.19
N ARG A 312 -0.26 -13.09 -9.94
CA ARG A 312 -1.01 -12.67 -8.75
C ARG A 312 -0.93 -11.16 -8.54
N ILE A 313 0.27 -10.56 -8.64
CA ILE A 313 0.46 -9.10 -8.53
C ILE A 313 -0.34 -8.36 -9.61
N ARG A 314 -0.28 -8.84 -10.85
CA ARG A 314 -1.04 -8.26 -11.98
C ARG A 314 -2.55 -8.38 -11.80
N GLY A 315 -3.03 -9.54 -11.35
CA GLY A 315 -4.45 -9.78 -11.08
C GLY A 315 -4.99 -8.88 -9.96
N LEU A 316 -4.24 -8.74 -8.87
CA LEU A 316 -4.60 -7.84 -7.76
C LEU A 316 -4.67 -6.38 -8.23
N THR A 317 -3.73 -5.95 -9.06
CA THR A 317 -3.72 -4.60 -9.65
C THR A 317 -5.00 -4.31 -10.42
N GLY A 318 -5.53 -5.30 -11.17
CA GLY A 318 -6.79 -5.16 -11.88
C GLY A 318 -7.98 -4.96 -10.94
N SER A 319 -8.01 -5.68 -9.81
CA SER A 319 -9.05 -5.50 -8.78
C SER A 319 -8.96 -4.13 -8.10
N ALA A 320 -7.73 -3.67 -7.82
CA ALA A 320 -7.48 -2.44 -7.09
C ALA A 320 -8.04 -1.17 -7.75
N VAL A 321 -8.15 -1.17 -9.09
CA VAL A 321 -8.79 -0.09 -9.84
C VAL A 321 -10.25 0.15 -9.39
N GLY A 322 -10.95 -0.90 -8.95
CA GLY A 322 -12.34 -0.79 -8.48
C GLY A 322 -12.47 -0.27 -7.05
N TRP A 323 -11.44 -0.37 -6.22
CA TRP A 323 -11.55 -0.05 -4.79
C TRP A 323 -11.89 1.42 -4.54
N SER A 324 -11.21 2.35 -5.23
CA SER A 324 -11.48 3.79 -5.07
C SER A 324 -12.85 4.17 -5.63
N ALA A 325 -13.27 3.58 -6.74
CA ALA A 325 -14.61 3.79 -7.29
C ALA A 325 -15.71 3.35 -6.32
N SER A 326 -15.54 2.20 -5.64
CA SER A 326 -16.47 1.74 -4.60
C SER A 326 -16.55 2.70 -3.42
N GLN A 327 -15.41 3.23 -2.95
CA GLN A 327 -15.36 4.24 -1.88
C GLN A 327 -16.09 5.52 -2.29
N LEU A 328 -15.81 6.06 -3.48
CA LEU A 328 -16.48 7.26 -4.00
C LEU A 328 -17.98 7.05 -4.16
N GLY A 329 -18.42 5.85 -4.56
CA GLY A 329 -19.84 5.51 -4.67
C GLY A 329 -20.59 5.60 -3.34
N ALA A 330 -19.92 5.32 -2.21
CA ALA A 330 -20.51 5.47 -0.88
C ALA A 330 -20.56 6.94 -0.41
N MET A 331 -19.82 7.85 -1.04
CA MET A 331 -19.72 9.26 -0.65
C MET A 331 -20.77 10.15 -1.36
N HIS A 332 -22.05 9.84 -1.23
CA HIS A 332 -23.12 10.57 -1.93
C HIS A 332 -24.04 11.38 -1.00
N THR A 333 -23.87 11.31 0.33
CA THR A 333 -24.64 12.15 1.27
C THR A 333 -23.77 12.70 2.40
N ALA A 334 -24.03 13.96 2.79
CA ALA A 334 -23.38 14.62 3.94
C ALA A 334 -24.19 14.50 5.24
N THR A 335 -25.28 13.74 5.24
CA THR A 335 -26.28 13.66 6.34
C THR A 335 -26.62 12.22 6.75
N SER A 336 -26.32 11.22 5.92
CA SER A 336 -26.47 9.79 6.21
C SER A 336 -25.15 9.10 5.88
N THR A 337 -24.39 8.74 6.91
CA THR A 337 -22.97 8.37 6.79
C THR A 337 -22.58 7.17 7.66
N ASP A 338 -23.55 6.43 8.18
CA ASP A 338 -23.33 5.45 9.24
C ASP A 338 -22.94 4.06 8.67
N VAL A 339 -23.91 3.24 8.27
CA VAL A 339 -23.68 1.82 7.95
C VAL A 339 -23.16 1.60 6.52
N ASP A 340 -23.60 2.40 5.55
CA ASP A 340 -23.18 2.30 4.15
C ASP A 340 -21.70 2.60 3.97
N GLN A 341 -21.21 3.66 4.63
CA GLN A 341 -19.79 3.99 4.64
C GLN A 341 -19.00 2.99 5.47
N SER A 342 -19.56 2.48 6.56
CA SER A 342 -18.92 1.44 7.37
C SER A 342 -18.57 0.19 6.58
N TYR A 343 -19.53 -0.29 5.79
CA TYR A 343 -19.35 -1.50 5.00
C TYR A 343 -18.14 -1.39 4.06
N ILE A 344 -18.01 -0.27 3.34
CA ILE A 344 -16.93 -0.08 2.37
C ILE A 344 -15.60 0.28 3.04
N HIS A 345 -15.63 1.02 4.15
CA HIS A 345 -14.42 1.42 4.87
C HIS A 345 -13.73 0.24 5.59
N ASN A 346 -14.52 -0.70 6.11
CA ASN A 346 -14.01 -1.91 6.77
C ASN A 346 -13.19 -2.82 5.82
N LEU A 347 -13.28 -2.64 4.50
CA LEU A 347 -12.50 -3.41 3.52
C LEU A 347 -11.06 -2.88 3.35
N LEU A 348 -10.78 -1.63 3.72
CA LEU A 348 -9.47 -0.98 3.51
C LEU A 348 -8.30 -1.70 4.19
N PRO A 349 -8.41 -2.20 5.43
CA PRO A 349 -7.31 -2.94 6.07
C PRO A 349 -6.92 -4.19 5.28
N GLY A 350 -7.90 -4.91 4.74
CA GLY A 350 -7.66 -6.06 3.86
C GLY A 350 -6.97 -5.66 2.55
N GLN A 351 -7.41 -4.56 1.93
CA GLN A 351 -6.77 -4.02 0.71
C GLN A 351 -5.33 -3.59 0.95
N CYS A 352 -5.04 -2.98 2.11
CA CYS A 352 -3.68 -2.67 2.53
C CYS A 352 -2.85 -3.93 2.73
N ALA A 353 -3.40 -4.97 3.38
CA ALA A 353 -2.71 -6.23 3.61
C ALA A 353 -2.39 -6.96 2.29
N GLU A 354 -3.34 -7.01 1.35
CA GLU A 354 -3.08 -7.57 0.01
C GLU A 354 -2.01 -6.77 -0.74
N THR A 355 -2.03 -5.43 -0.62
CA THR A 355 -1.02 -4.56 -1.23
C THR A 355 0.37 -4.79 -0.65
N ALA A 356 0.49 -4.82 0.69
CA ALA A 356 1.74 -5.11 1.39
C ALA A 356 2.29 -6.49 1.00
N GLY A 357 1.44 -7.51 0.94
CA GLY A 357 1.81 -8.85 0.49
C GLY A 357 2.32 -8.88 -0.95
N ALA A 358 1.66 -8.16 -1.88
CA ALA A 358 2.10 -8.07 -3.27
C ALA A 358 3.47 -7.37 -3.42
N ILE A 359 3.72 -6.32 -2.62
CA ILE A 359 5.01 -5.63 -2.58
C ILE A 359 6.10 -6.56 -2.03
N ALA A 360 5.82 -7.27 -0.92
CA ALA A 360 6.75 -8.23 -0.33
C ALA A 360 7.11 -9.37 -1.31
N LEU A 361 6.12 -9.90 -2.02
CA LEU A 361 6.33 -10.90 -3.06
C LEU A 361 7.23 -10.38 -4.20
N LEU A 362 7.01 -9.15 -4.68
CA LEU A 362 7.89 -8.56 -5.70
C LEU A 362 9.30 -8.31 -5.14
N CYS A 363 9.43 -7.92 -3.88
CA CYS A 363 10.72 -7.76 -3.22
C CYS A 363 11.50 -9.08 -3.25
N GLU A 364 10.87 -10.21 -2.90
CA GLU A 364 11.50 -11.53 -2.98
C GLU A 364 11.84 -11.93 -4.42
N VAL A 365 10.97 -11.63 -5.39
CA VAL A 365 11.27 -11.82 -6.82
C VAL A 365 12.55 -11.07 -7.20
N ILE A 366 12.67 -9.78 -6.87
CA ILE A 366 13.82 -8.96 -7.25
C ILE A 366 15.10 -9.39 -6.53
N ALA A 367 14.99 -9.86 -5.28
CA ALA A 367 16.12 -10.37 -4.51
C ALA A 367 16.73 -11.65 -5.13
N THR A 368 15.86 -12.50 -5.71
CA THR A 368 16.19 -13.86 -6.13
C THR A 368 16.22 -14.10 -7.64
N ALA A 369 15.74 -13.14 -8.44
CA ALA A 369 15.73 -13.24 -9.90
C ALA A 369 17.15 -13.38 -10.46
N GLN A 370 17.28 -14.30 -11.43
CA GLN A 370 18.53 -14.54 -12.15
C GLN A 370 18.39 -13.98 -13.56
N PHE A 371 19.20 -12.97 -13.87
CA PHE A 371 19.27 -12.40 -15.22
C PHE A 371 20.29 -13.17 -16.05
N ASP A 372 19.92 -13.60 -17.26
CA ASP A 372 20.86 -14.24 -18.18
C ASP A 372 21.70 -13.15 -18.86
N LEU A 373 22.85 -12.85 -18.25
CA LEU A 373 23.73 -11.77 -18.70
C LEU A 373 24.25 -12.01 -20.12
N ALA A 374 24.47 -13.27 -20.51
CA ALA A 374 24.95 -13.60 -21.85
C ALA A 374 23.85 -13.37 -22.89
N ALA A 375 22.62 -13.82 -22.60
CA ALA A 375 21.47 -13.60 -23.47
C ALA A 375 21.11 -12.10 -23.58
N MET A 376 21.15 -11.36 -22.46
CA MET A 376 20.89 -9.93 -22.44
C MET A 376 21.96 -9.13 -23.20
N ARG A 377 23.24 -9.42 -22.98
CA ARG A 377 24.33 -8.83 -23.78
C ARG A 377 24.12 -9.11 -25.28
N LYS A 378 23.87 -10.37 -25.65
CA LYS A 378 23.64 -10.75 -27.04
C LYS A 378 22.46 -9.99 -27.65
N SER A 379 21.35 -9.90 -26.94
CA SER A 379 20.12 -9.23 -27.37
C SER A 379 20.30 -7.71 -27.52
N SER A 380 21.19 -7.10 -26.73
CA SER A 380 21.44 -5.65 -26.70
C SER A 380 21.94 -5.09 -28.04
N GLY A 381 22.64 -5.89 -28.86
CA GLY A 381 23.13 -5.51 -30.19
C GLY A 381 22.35 -6.12 -31.37
N GLN A 382 21.20 -6.76 -31.11
CA GLN A 382 20.35 -7.30 -32.17
C GLN A 382 19.43 -6.24 -32.76
N HIS A 383 18.91 -6.53 -33.95
CA HIS A 383 17.90 -5.72 -34.64
C HIS A 383 18.31 -4.25 -34.82
N TRP A 384 19.61 -4.03 -35.04
CA TRP A 384 20.17 -2.69 -35.30
C TRP A 384 19.85 -1.66 -34.19
N SER A 385 19.67 -2.12 -32.95
CA SER A 385 19.34 -1.31 -31.76
C SER A 385 20.29 -0.12 -31.52
N THR A 386 21.55 -0.24 -31.97
CA THR A 386 22.59 0.76 -31.81
C THR A 386 22.75 1.68 -33.03
N ALA A 387 22.03 1.43 -34.14
CA ALA A 387 22.22 2.14 -35.41
C ALA A 387 21.98 3.66 -35.30
N SER A 388 21.16 4.11 -34.35
CA SER A 388 20.99 5.54 -34.07
C SER A 388 22.31 6.26 -33.73
N ALA A 389 23.29 5.57 -33.11
CA ALA A 389 24.61 6.13 -32.84
C ALA A 389 25.42 6.38 -34.12
N VAL A 390 25.20 5.61 -35.19
CA VAL A 390 25.83 5.85 -36.49
C VAL A 390 25.29 7.14 -37.11
N ALA A 391 23.99 7.42 -36.95
CA ALA A 391 23.40 8.68 -37.41
C ALA A 391 23.98 9.87 -36.62
N ASP A 392 24.08 9.76 -35.28
CA ASP A 392 24.72 10.77 -34.43
C ASP A 392 26.17 11.04 -34.86
N ALA A 393 26.92 9.97 -35.19
CA ALA A 393 28.30 10.07 -35.64
C ALA A 393 28.41 10.82 -36.97
N LEU A 394 27.58 10.49 -37.96
CA LEU A 394 27.53 11.18 -39.27
C LEU A 394 27.21 12.67 -39.14
N VAL A 395 26.25 13.03 -38.28
CA VAL A 395 25.94 14.44 -38.01
C VAL A 395 27.16 15.15 -37.44
N THR A 396 27.83 14.53 -36.47
CA THR A 396 28.93 15.15 -35.73
C THR A 396 30.20 15.29 -36.59
N SER A 397 30.55 14.28 -37.38
CA SER A 397 31.80 14.24 -38.15
C SER A 397 31.70 14.87 -39.54
N HIS A 398 30.53 14.80 -40.19
CA HIS A 398 30.33 15.29 -41.57
C HIS A 398 29.38 16.50 -41.66
N GLY A 399 28.87 17.00 -40.53
CA GLY A 399 27.98 18.17 -40.50
C GLY A 399 26.66 17.96 -41.23
N LEU A 400 26.24 16.71 -41.43
CA LEU A 400 24.98 16.40 -42.09
C LEU A 400 23.79 16.85 -41.25
N SER A 401 22.66 17.14 -41.91
CA SER A 401 21.39 17.24 -41.19
C SER A 401 21.04 15.87 -40.59
N PHE A 402 20.41 15.86 -39.41
CA PHE A 402 20.02 14.60 -38.76
C PHE A 402 19.10 13.74 -39.66
N ARG A 403 18.24 14.38 -40.47
CA ARG A 403 17.35 13.65 -41.38
C ARG A 403 18.12 12.93 -42.48
N HIS A 404 19.13 13.58 -43.07
CA HIS A 404 20.00 12.93 -44.06
C HIS A 404 20.79 11.79 -43.43
N ALA A 405 21.43 12.00 -42.27
CA ALA A 405 22.16 10.94 -41.56
C ALA A 405 21.26 9.74 -41.22
N HIS A 406 20.02 10.00 -40.76
CA HIS A 406 19.02 8.97 -40.52
C HIS A 406 18.66 8.21 -41.79
N GLU A 407 18.42 8.89 -42.93
CA GLU A 407 18.12 8.23 -44.21
C GLU A 407 19.28 7.33 -44.68
N SER A 408 20.52 7.78 -44.55
CA SER A 408 21.72 6.98 -44.86
C SER A 408 21.78 5.71 -44.01
N VAL A 409 21.55 5.83 -42.69
CA VAL A 409 21.54 4.67 -41.78
C VAL A 409 20.32 3.77 -42.02
N ALA A 410 19.16 4.31 -42.36
CA ALA A 410 17.97 3.52 -42.68
C ALA A 410 18.21 2.66 -43.94
N GLN A 411 18.88 3.20 -44.96
CA GLN A 411 19.28 2.44 -46.15
C GLN A 411 20.31 1.35 -45.82
N LEU A 412 21.27 1.65 -44.95
CA LEU A 412 22.23 0.67 -44.43
C LEU A 412 21.50 -0.50 -43.78
N VAL A 413 20.63 -0.23 -42.80
CA VAL A 413 19.84 -1.25 -42.10
C VAL A 413 19.00 -2.08 -43.08
N ALA A 414 18.24 -1.41 -43.95
CA ALA A 414 17.36 -2.09 -44.91
C ALA A 414 18.11 -2.95 -45.94
N SER A 415 19.34 -2.57 -46.32
CA SER A 415 20.17 -3.40 -47.20
C SER A 415 20.67 -4.66 -46.49
N HIS A 416 21.05 -4.56 -45.22
CA HIS A 416 21.54 -5.67 -44.43
C HIS A 416 20.42 -6.64 -44.04
N GLU A 417 19.25 -6.14 -43.65
CA GLU A 417 18.09 -6.99 -43.35
C GLU A 417 17.64 -7.80 -44.57
N ARG A 418 17.64 -7.19 -45.77
CA ARG A 418 17.38 -7.91 -47.03
C ARG A 418 18.42 -8.99 -47.32
N ALA A 419 19.66 -8.81 -46.86
CA ALA A 419 20.72 -9.81 -46.95
C ALA A 419 20.68 -10.85 -45.81
N GLY A 420 19.67 -10.82 -44.94
CA GLY A 420 19.51 -11.73 -43.80
C GLY A 420 20.36 -11.38 -42.58
N VAL A 421 21.01 -10.22 -42.57
CA VAL A 421 21.85 -9.74 -41.46
C VAL A 421 20.99 -8.92 -40.50
N ARG A 422 20.78 -9.44 -39.29
CA ARG A 422 19.88 -8.85 -38.27
C ARG A 422 20.62 -8.31 -37.04
N SER A 423 21.91 -8.60 -36.92
CA SER A 423 22.84 -8.10 -35.91
C SER A 423 23.75 -7.02 -36.52
N GLY A 424 24.53 -6.32 -35.70
CA GLY A 424 25.59 -5.40 -36.13
C GLY A 424 26.75 -6.01 -36.95
N ASP A 425 26.55 -7.17 -37.59
CA ASP A 425 27.52 -7.84 -38.45
C ASP A 425 27.63 -7.11 -39.79
N LEU A 426 28.37 -6.00 -39.76
CA LEU A 426 28.48 -5.06 -40.86
C LEU A 426 29.15 -5.69 -42.10
N ARG A 427 28.49 -5.53 -43.25
CA ARG A 427 28.99 -5.87 -44.58
C ARG A 427 29.33 -4.61 -45.36
N LEU A 428 30.62 -4.37 -45.59
CA LEU A 428 31.11 -3.19 -46.31
C LEU A 428 30.56 -3.08 -47.73
N ASP A 429 30.34 -4.21 -48.41
CA ASP A 429 29.83 -4.25 -49.78
C ASP A 429 28.39 -3.74 -49.90
N LEU A 430 27.65 -3.68 -48.79
CA LEU A 430 26.28 -3.18 -48.74
C LEU A 430 26.19 -1.69 -48.39
N ILE A 431 27.32 -1.05 -48.04
CA ILE A 431 27.36 0.38 -47.72
C ILE A 431 27.32 1.20 -49.01
N THR A 432 26.24 1.93 -49.23
CA THR A 432 26.05 2.77 -50.44
C THR A 432 26.40 4.23 -50.22
N ASP A 433 26.16 4.76 -49.02
CA ASP A 433 26.35 6.17 -48.69
C ASP A 433 27.84 6.57 -48.67
N PRO A 434 28.26 7.63 -49.39
CA PRO A 434 29.65 8.07 -49.41
C PRO A 434 30.21 8.45 -48.04
N ALA A 435 29.45 9.13 -47.18
CA ALA A 435 29.93 9.55 -45.86
C ALA A 435 30.16 8.34 -44.94
N LEU A 436 29.33 7.29 -45.06
CA LEU A 436 29.56 6.03 -44.36
C LEU A 436 30.80 5.28 -44.89
N LYS A 437 31.14 5.41 -46.18
CA LYS A 437 32.34 4.77 -46.76
C LYS A 437 33.65 5.38 -46.29
N GLU A 438 33.64 6.59 -45.74
CA GLU A 438 34.82 7.22 -45.16
C GLU A 438 35.21 6.58 -43.82
N TYR A 439 34.27 5.90 -43.15
CA TYR A 439 34.58 5.12 -41.96
C TYR A 439 35.18 3.76 -42.34
N SER A 440 36.21 3.36 -41.61
CA SER A 440 36.69 1.98 -41.63
C SER A 440 35.64 1.04 -41.04
N HIS A 441 35.74 -0.25 -41.42
CA HIS A 441 34.89 -1.30 -40.87
C HIS A 441 34.89 -1.33 -39.34
N SER A 442 36.09 -1.25 -38.74
CA SER A 442 36.25 -1.23 -37.28
C SER A 442 35.58 -0.02 -36.64
N GLN A 443 35.65 1.17 -37.24
CA GLN A 443 35.01 2.36 -36.65
C GLN A 443 33.48 2.24 -36.62
N ILE A 444 32.86 1.72 -37.69
CA ILE A 444 31.39 1.52 -37.69
C ILE A 444 31.02 0.40 -36.70
N GLN A 445 31.80 -0.68 -36.65
CA GLN A 445 31.58 -1.74 -35.66
C GLN A 445 31.70 -1.22 -34.22
N ASP A 446 32.69 -0.38 -33.93
CA ASP A 446 32.86 0.25 -32.62
C ASP A 446 31.66 1.13 -32.25
N ILE A 447 31.07 1.86 -33.21
CA ILE A 447 29.86 2.66 -32.97
C ILE A 447 28.63 1.77 -32.75
N LEU A 448 28.54 0.65 -33.46
CA LEU A 448 27.43 -0.31 -33.34
C LEU A 448 27.56 -1.23 -32.12
N ASP A 449 28.72 -1.26 -31.48
CA ASP A 449 28.95 -2.04 -30.27
C ASP A 449 28.06 -1.52 -29.11
N PRO A 450 27.30 -2.39 -28.44
CA PRO A 450 26.35 -1.97 -27.41
C PRO A 450 27.02 -1.42 -26.15
N GLU A 451 28.24 -1.84 -25.79
CA GLU A 451 28.99 -1.22 -24.69
C GLU A 451 29.35 0.23 -25.02
N ASN A 452 29.92 0.45 -26.21
CA ASN A 452 30.27 1.79 -26.67
C ASN A 452 29.03 2.68 -26.79
N PHE A 453 27.91 2.11 -27.27
CA PHE A 453 26.62 2.81 -27.30
C PHE A 453 26.24 3.30 -25.90
N VAL A 454 26.21 2.41 -24.91
CA VAL A 454 25.85 2.75 -23.52
C VAL A 454 26.82 3.77 -22.94
N ALA A 455 28.13 3.62 -23.17
CA ALA A 455 29.15 4.56 -22.72
C ALA A 455 28.96 5.97 -23.30
N SER A 456 28.47 6.08 -24.54
CA SER A 456 28.26 7.37 -25.22
C SER A 456 27.09 8.20 -24.66
N ARG A 457 26.18 7.60 -23.88
CA ARG A 457 24.98 8.29 -23.34
C ARG A 457 25.29 9.03 -22.05
N ILE A 458 26.01 10.14 -22.20
CA ILE A 458 26.57 10.96 -21.11
C ILE A 458 25.61 12.03 -20.55
N SER A 459 24.43 12.24 -21.16
CA SER A 459 23.45 13.20 -20.65
C SER A 459 22.98 12.84 -19.24
N SER A 460 22.48 13.81 -18.48
CA SER A 460 21.84 13.55 -17.19
C SER A 460 20.71 12.52 -17.35
N GLY A 461 20.67 11.53 -16.47
CA GLY A 461 19.74 10.39 -16.58
C GLY A 461 20.08 9.39 -17.68
N GLY A 462 21.24 9.52 -18.32
CA GLY A 462 21.72 8.61 -19.36
C GLY A 462 22.33 7.32 -18.81
N THR A 463 22.80 6.48 -19.73
CA THR A 463 23.29 5.14 -19.42
C THR A 463 24.82 5.05 -19.36
N SER A 464 25.59 6.14 -19.46
CA SER A 464 27.04 6.10 -19.21
C SER A 464 27.36 5.80 -17.73
N VAL A 465 28.56 5.29 -17.43
CA VAL A 465 28.96 4.93 -16.05
C VAL A 465 28.77 6.11 -15.09
N VAL A 466 29.29 7.29 -15.46
CA VAL A 466 29.17 8.51 -14.64
C VAL A 466 27.70 8.91 -14.42
N ALA A 467 26.86 8.80 -15.46
CA ALA A 467 25.44 9.15 -15.33
C ALA A 467 24.69 8.16 -14.42
N ARG A 468 24.98 6.86 -14.51
CA ARG A 468 24.35 5.84 -13.67
C ARG A 468 24.80 5.92 -12.22
N ASP A 469 26.10 6.17 -11.96
CA ASP A 469 26.63 6.38 -10.61
C ASP A 469 25.95 7.57 -9.94
N HIS A 470 25.72 8.65 -10.69
CA HIS A 470 24.99 9.81 -10.21
C HIS A 470 23.52 9.47 -9.89
N LEU A 471 22.82 8.73 -10.76
CA LEU A 471 21.45 8.26 -10.50
C LEU A 471 21.36 7.37 -9.25
N ALA A 472 22.32 6.47 -9.05
CA ALA A 472 22.39 5.61 -7.88
C ALA A 472 22.59 6.44 -6.60
N ALA A 473 23.48 7.44 -6.62
CA ALA A 473 23.73 8.32 -5.48
C ALA A 473 22.49 9.15 -5.09
N ILE A 474 21.78 9.71 -6.08
CA ILE A 474 20.54 10.46 -5.83
C ILE A 474 19.48 9.52 -5.26
N ALA A 475 19.27 8.35 -5.88
CA ALA A 475 18.27 7.38 -5.44
C ALA A 475 18.52 6.89 -3.99
N LYS A 476 19.78 6.65 -3.64
CA LYS A 476 20.17 6.27 -2.27
C LYS A 476 19.87 7.38 -1.25
N THR A 477 20.12 8.64 -1.61
CA THR A 477 19.83 9.78 -0.76
C THR A 477 18.32 9.96 -0.56
N ASP A 478 17.54 9.84 -1.64
CA ASP A 478 16.08 9.87 -1.60
C ASP A 478 15.52 8.73 -0.72
N LEU A 479 16.05 7.52 -0.83
CA LEU A 479 15.60 6.38 -0.02
C LEU A 479 15.83 6.62 1.47
N LEU A 480 16.98 7.17 1.84
CA LEU A 480 17.29 7.52 3.23
C LEU A 480 16.31 8.56 3.80
N ASP A 481 15.89 9.54 2.99
CA ASP A 481 14.86 10.50 3.38
C ASP A 481 13.49 9.82 3.58
N MET A 482 13.11 8.90 2.68
CA MET A 482 11.87 8.13 2.82
C MET A 482 11.89 7.21 4.06
N GLU A 483 13.02 6.58 4.36
CA GLU A 483 13.23 5.80 5.58
C GLU A 483 13.11 6.67 6.82
N GLY A 484 13.73 7.86 6.84
CA GLY A 484 13.62 8.83 7.92
C GLY A 484 12.16 9.26 8.17
N LYS A 485 11.40 9.54 7.10
CA LYS A 485 9.97 9.88 7.17
C LYS A 485 9.11 8.76 7.75
N LEU A 486 9.43 7.50 7.44
CA LEU A 486 8.75 6.33 8.01
C LEU A 486 9.08 6.17 9.50
N GLN A 487 10.36 6.23 9.85
CA GLN A 487 10.81 6.08 11.25
C GLN A 487 10.23 7.16 12.14
N TYR A 488 10.22 8.42 11.69
CA TYR A 488 9.59 9.52 12.41
C TYR A 488 8.11 9.24 12.74
N ARG A 489 7.33 8.77 11.77
CA ARG A 489 5.90 8.47 11.96
C ARG A 489 5.68 7.30 12.91
N ILE A 490 6.50 6.24 12.81
CA ILE A 490 6.45 5.11 13.74
C ILE A 490 6.76 5.59 15.16
N GLN A 491 7.85 6.34 15.33
CA GLN A 491 8.28 6.86 16.62
C GLN A 491 7.22 7.78 17.23
N HIS A 492 6.63 8.68 16.45
CA HIS A 492 5.56 9.58 16.90
C HIS A 492 4.37 8.81 17.50
N VAL A 493 3.92 7.74 16.82
CA VAL A 493 2.84 6.89 17.32
C VAL A 493 3.27 6.14 18.57
N THR A 494 4.47 5.57 18.59
CA THR A 494 5.01 4.83 19.74
C THR A 494 5.14 5.72 20.98
N GLU A 495 5.64 6.95 20.83
CA GLU A 495 5.77 7.92 21.93
C GLU A 495 4.40 8.30 22.51
N GLY A 496 3.40 8.53 21.65
CA GLY A 496 2.02 8.80 22.08
C GLY A 496 1.44 7.65 22.92
N VAL A 497 1.55 6.42 22.43
CA VAL A 497 1.03 5.23 23.12
C VAL A 497 1.80 4.95 24.41
N ASN A 498 3.13 5.11 24.42
CA ASN A 498 3.93 4.95 25.63
C ASN A 498 3.52 5.96 26.71
N GLN A 499 3.29 7.22 26.32
CA GLN A 499 2.80 8.25 27.23
C GLN A 499 1.41 7.88 27.78
N LEU A 500 0.50 7.38 26.93
CA LEU A 500 -0.81 6.91 27.36
C LEU A 500 -0.70 5.81 28.42
N LEU A 501 0.14 4.80 28.17
CA LEU A 501 0.30 3.67 29.09
C LEU A 501 0.93 4.13 30.42
N GLN A 502 1.95 4.98 30.38
CA GLN A 502 2.55 5.56 31.58
C GLN A 502 1.51 6.32 32.42
N ASP A 503 0.69 7.13 31.75
CA ASP A 503 -0.34 7.94 32.38
C ASP A 503 -1.49 7.11 32.95
N ALA A 504 -1.86 6.03 32.25
CA ALA A 504 -2.83 5.04 32.71
C ALA A 504 -2.32 4.31 33.97
N HIS A 505 -1.06 3.84 33.97
CA HIS A 505 -0.46 3.21 35.14
C HIS A 505 -0.36 4.16 36.33
N SER A 506 0.01 5.42 36.11
CA SER A 506 0.06 6.42 37.19
C SER A 506 -1.30 6.65 37.86
N ILE A 507 -2.41 6.66 37.09
CA ILE A 507 -3.77 6.76 37.65
C ILE A 507 -4.10 5.53 38.52
N VAL A 508 -3.61 4.35 38.15
CA VAL A 508 -3.83 3.12 38.92
C VAL A 508 -2.96 3.08 40.18
N GLU A 509 -1.74 3.60 40.13
CA GLU A 509 -0.76 3.55 41.23
C GLU A 509 -0.99 4.59 42.33
N GLN A 510 -1.61 5.74 42.05
CA GLN A 510 -1.88 6.82 43.02
C GLN A 510 -2.79 6.44 44.22
N SER A 511 -3.19 5.17 44.36
CA SER A 511 -3.97 4.64 45.50
C SER A 511 -3.24 3.59 46.34
N LEU A 512 -1.95 3.35 46.12
CA LEU A 512 -1.06 2.65 47.05
C LEU A 512 -0.36 3.66 47.96
#